data_AF-X1JVH5-F1
#
_entry.id   AF-X1JVH5-F1
#
_cell.length_a   1.000
_cell.length_b   1.000
_cell.length_c   1.000
_cell.angle_alpha   90.00
_cell.angle_beta   90.00
_cell.angle_gamma   90.00
#
_symmetry.space_group_name_H-M   'P 1'
#
loop_
_entity.id
_entity.type
_entity.pdbx_description
1 polymer ?
#
loop_
_entity_poly.entity_id
_entity_poly.type
_entity_poly.pdbx_seq_one_letter_code
_entity_poly.pdbx_strand_id
1 'polypeptide(L)'
;MAAQAEAERERRAKIIHAEGEFQASEKLAEAGTIIAREPVTLQLRYLQTLTEIASERNSTLIFPLPIDLISMFMRKEAPAHQSDEKTTK
;
A
#
# COMPACT_ATOMS: atom_id res chain seq x y z
N MET A 1 -7.98 14.82 -44.94
CA MET A 1 -7.16 15.69 -44.06
C MET A 1 -7.58 15.59 -42.58
N ALA A 2 -8.88 15.64 -42.24
CA ALA A 2 -9.34 15.52 -40.84
C ALA A 2 -8.87 14.25 -40.10
N ALA A 3 -8.95 13.08 -40.75
CA ALA A 3 -8.53 11.81 -40.15
C ALA A 3 -7.02 11.74 -39.78
N GLN A 4 -6.16 12.46 -40.51
CA GLN A 4 -4.73 12.51 -40.20
C GLN A 4 -4.44 13.42 -39.00
N ALA A 5 -5.18 14.53 -38.87
CA ALA A 5 -5.07 15.43 -37.73
C ALA A 5 -5.54 14.74 -36.42
N GLU A 6 -6.58 13.93 -36.51
CA GLU A 6 -7.09 13.16 -35.37
C GLU A 6 -6.14 12.02 -34.96
N ALA A 7 -5.59 11.29 -35.94
CA ALA A 7 -4.58 10.26 -35.68
C ALA A 7 -3.31 10.83 -35.02
N GLU A 8 -2.83 11.99 -35.46
CA GLU A 8 -1.68 12.66 -34.86
C GLU A 8 -1.98 13.16 -33.43
N ARG A 9 -3.20 13.66 -33.19
CA ARG A 9 -3.65 14.06 -31.84
C ARG A 9 -3.67 12.86 -30.90
N GLU A 10 -4.25 11.74 -31.33
CA GLU A 10 -4.35 10.53 -30.51
C GLU A 10 -2.97 9.93 -30.22
N ARG A 11 -2.07 9.93 -31.23
CA ARG A 11 -0.68 9.52 -31.04
C ARG A 11 0.03 10.38 -30.00
N ARG A 12 -0.08 11.71 -30.10
CA ARG A 12 0.53 12.63 -29.13
C ARG A 12 -0.07 12.47 -27.74
N ALA A 13 -1.38 12.28 -27.63
CA ALA A 13 -2.03 12.03 -26.35
C ALA A 13 -1.48 10.76 -25.67
N LYS A 14 -1.28 9.67 -26.43
CA LYS A 14 -0.68 8.43 -25.91
C LYS A 14 0.76 8.63 -25.44
N ILE A 15 1.57 9.39 -26.19
CA ILE A 15 2.95 9.70 -25.81
C ILE A 15 2.99 10.53 -24.52
N ILE A 16 2.20 11.61 -24.46
CA ILE A 16 2.11 12.47 -23.27
C ILE A 16 1.64 11.67 -22.06
N HIS A 17 0.67 10.78 -22.23
CA HIS A 17 0.18 9.95 -21.15
C HIS A 17 1.25 8.99 -20.64
N ALA A 18 1.92 8.25 -21.53
CA ALA A 18 2.99 7.34 -21.16
C ALA A 18 4.17 8.07 -20.48
N GLU A 19 4.52 9.25 -20.96
CA GLU A 19 5.57 10.07 -20.35
C GLU A 19 5.16 10.62 -18.98
N GLY A 20 3.89 11.02 -18.82
CA GLY A 20 3.32 11.42 -17.54
C GLY A 20 3.31 10.27 -16.52
N GLU A 21 2.94 9.05 -16.96
CA GLU A 21 2.98 7.86 -16.11
C GLU A 21 4.41 7.50 -15.69
N PHE A 22 5.38 7.61 -16.61
CA PHE A 22 6.78 7.37 -16.31
C PHE A 22 7.30 8.36 -15.25
N GLN A 23 7.07 9.66 -15.45
CA GLN A 23 7.48 10.68 -14.49
C GLN A 23 6.81 10.51 -13.12
N ALA A 24 5.52 10.18 -13.10
CA ALA A 24 4.79 9.89 -11.87
C ALA A 24 5.40 8.69 -11.14
N SER A 25 5.73 7.62 -11.87
CA SER A 25 6.33 6.41 -11.32
C SER A 25 7.71 6.68 -10.71
N GLU A 26 8.57 7.45 -11.39
CA GLU A 26 9.87 7.85 -10.85
C GLU A 26 9.73 8.65 -9.55
N LYS A 27 8.82 9.62 -9.53
CA LYS A 27 8.58 10.45 -8.34
C LYS A 27 8.02 9.64 -7.17
N LEU A 28 7.15 8.67 -7.45
CA LEU A 28 6.63 7.75 -6.43
C LEU A 28 7.74 6.83 -5.89
N ALA A 29 8.66 6.35 -6.73
CA ALA A 29 9.79 5.54 -6.29
C ALA A 29 10.77 6.33 -5.41
N GLU A 30 11.04 7.58 -5.77
CA GLU A 30 11.84 8.52 -4.98
C GLU A 30 11.19 8.78 -3.62
N ALA A 31 9.89 9.09 -3.61
CA ALA A 31 9.13 9.28 -2.37
C ALA A 31 9.11 8.01 -1.51
N GLY A 32 8.93 6.83 -2.11
CA GLY A 32 9.00 5.54 -1.42
C GLY A 32 10.35 5.30 -0.76
N THR A 33 11.44 5.65 -1.45
CA THR A 33 12.81 5.55 -0.90
C THR A 33 12.99 6.46 0.31
N ILE A 34 12.46 7.69 0.26
CA ILE A 34 12.51 8.62 1.40
C ILE A 34 11.68 8.09 2.58
N ILE A 35 10.48 7.58 2.32
CA ILE A 35 9.61 6.98 3.35
C ILE A 35 10.29 5.77 4.00
N ALA A 36 10.98 4.93 3.22
CA ALA A 36 11.67 3.75 3.74
C ALA A 36 12.87 4.09 4.63
N ARG A 37 13.51 5.25 4.42
CA ARG A 37 14.64 5.71 5.25
C ARG A 37 14.20 6.05 6.68
N GLU A 38 13.00 6.60 6.84
CA GLU A 38 12.49 7.04 8.13
C GLU A 38 11.13 6.39 8.41
N PRO A 39 11.08 5.29 9.20
CA PRO A 39 9.85 4.54 9.44
C PRO A 39 8.75 5.37 10.11
N VAL A 40 9.08 6.42 10.85
CA VAL A 40 8.06 7.32 11.45
C VAL A 40 7.22 8.03 10.38
N THR A 41 7.73 8.17 9.15
CA THR A 41 7.03 8.81 8.03
C THR A 41 5.72 8.09 7.70
N LEU A 42 5.70 6.75 7.77
CA LEU A 42 4.49 5.97 7.49
C LEU A 42 3.42 6.23 8.55
N GLN A 43 3.83 6.40 9.80
CA GLN A 43 2.92 6.73 10.91
C GLN A 43 2.37 8.16 10.78
N LEU A 44 3.19 9.13 10.34
CA LEU A 44 2.70 10.49 10.07
C LEU A 44 1.70 10.52 8.91
N ARG A 45 1.99 9.82 7.81
CA ARG A 45 1.04 9.68 6.69
C ARG A 45 -0.26 9.03 7.14
N TYR A 46 -0.19 8.02 8.00
CA TYR A 46 -1.35 7.38 8.59
C TYR A 46 -2.21 8.36 9.38
N LEU A 47 -1.61 9.16 10.26
CA LEU A 47 -2.32 10.21 11.00
C LEU A 47 -2.94 11.26 10.06
N GLN A 48 -2.22 11.67 9.01
CA GLN A 48 -2.75 12.60 8.01
C GLN A 48 -3.98 12.03 7.31
N THR A 49 -3.92 10.77 6.85
CA THR A 49 -5.08 10.11 6.23
C THR A 49 -6.26 10.02 7.19
N LEU A 50 -6.02 9.78 8.49
CA LEU A 50 -7.10 9.83 9.48
C LEU A 50 -7.71 11.22 9.62
N THR A 51 -6.91 12.29 9.59
CA THR A 51 -7.43 13.67 9.65
C THR A 51 -8.23 14.05 8.40
N GLU A 52 -7.80 13.60 7.22
CA GLU A 52 -8.51 13.81 5.95
C GLU A 52 -9.86 13.07 5.97
N ILE A 53 -9.86 11.79 6.38
CA ILE A 53 -11.09 11.00 6.51
C ILE A 53 -12.03 11.57 7.57
N ALA A 54 -11.51 12.10 8.70
CA ALA A 54 -12.36 12.69 9.73
C ALA A 54 -12.98 14.04 9.32
N SER A 55 -12.35 14.75 8.37
CA SER A 55 -12.88 15.99 7.81
C SER A 55 -14.05 15.74 6.86
N GLU A 56 -14.00 14.65 6.08
CA GLU A 56 -15.16 14.16 5.33
C GLU A 56 -16.11 13.44 6.30
N ARG A 57 -17.38 13.83 6.38
CA ARG A 57 -18.35 13.28 7.35
C ARG A 57 -18.74 11.81 7.05
N ASN A 58 -17.80 10.87 7.07
CA ASN A 58 -18.04 9.46 6.80
C ASN A 58 -18.01 8.65 8.10
N SER A 59 -19.15 8.09 8.48
CA SER A 59 -19.36 7.39 9.75
C SER A 59 -18.76 5.97 9.79
N THR A 60 -18.11 5.52 8.71
CA THR A 60 -17.48 4.19 8.64
C THR A 60 -15.97 4.33 8.45
N LEU A 61 -15.22 4.15 9.53
CA LEU A 61 -13.75 4.23 9.53
C LEU A 61 -13.17 2.82 9.31
N ILE A 62 -12.64 2.57 8.11
CA ILE A 62 -11.97 1.30 7.79
C ILE A 62 -10.54 1.37 8.32
N PHE A 63 -10.30 0.72 9.47
CA PHE A 63 -9.00 0.65 10.10
C PHE A 63 -8.26 -0.62 9.64
N PRO A 64 -7.19 -0.51 8.83
CA PRO A 64 -6.35 -1.66 8.54
C PRO A 64 -5.56 -2.04 9.81
N LEU A 65 -5.95 -3.15 10.46
CA LEU A 65 -5.19 -3.68 11.59
C LEU A 65 -4.00 -4.50 11.08
N PRO A 66 -2.77 -4.20 11.54
CA PRO A 66 -1.60 -5.04 11.28
C PRO A 66 -1.87 -6.49 11.69
N ILE A 67 -1.59 -7.44 10.79
CA ILE A 67 -1.75 -8.88 11.05
C ILE A 67 -0.90 -9.32 12.24
N ASP A 68 0.23 -8.65 12.49
CA ASP A 68 1.09 -8.92 13.65
C ASP A 68 0.37 -8.67 14.99
N LEU A 69 -0.47 -7.63 15.08
CA LEU A 69 -1.30 -7.37 16.26
C LEU A 69 -2.37 -8.46 16.44
N ILE A 70 -2.96 -8.93 15.34
CA ILE A 70 -3.96 -10.01 15.36
C ILE A 70 -3.29 -11.33 15.79
N SER A 71 -2.07 -11.59 15.32
CA SER A 71 -1.33 -12.82 15.61
C SER A 71 -1.03 -13.01 17.11
N MET A 72 -0.82 -11.91 17.85
CA MET A 72 -0.65 -11.95 19.31
C MET A 72 -1.90 -12.44 20.05
N PHE A 73 -3.09 -12.16 19.51
CA PHE A 73 -4.35 -12.66 20.06
C PHE A 73 -4.64 -14.09 19.62
N MET A 74 -4.27 -14.48 18.40
CA MET A 74 -4.47 -15.85 17.88
C MET A 74 -3.49 -16.88 18.45
N ARG A 75 -2.26 -16.49 18.81
CA ARG A 75 -1.25 -17.41 19.41
C ARG A 75 -1.61 -17.90 20.81
N LYS A 76 -2.60 -17.30 21.47
CA LYS A 76 -3.04 -17.68 22.81
C LYS A 76 -3.85 -18.99 22.83
N GLU A 77 -4.29 -19.51 21.68
CA GLU A 77 -5.16 -20.68 21.57
C GLU A 77 -4.50 -21.95 20.98
N ALA A 78 -3.19 -21.99 20.80
CA ALA A 78 -2.53 -23.23 20.36
C ALA A 78 -2.10 -24.10 21.57
N PRO A 79 -2.77 -25.23 21.87
CA PRO A 79 -2.26 -26.17 22.85
C PRO A 79 -1.05 -26.90 22.26
N ALA A 80 0.04 -26.92 23.03
CA ALA A 80 1.25 -27.66 22.72
C ALA A 80 0.96 -29.17 22.82
N HIS A 81 0.87 -29.87 21.68
CA HIS A 81 1.01 -31.32 21.65
C HIS A 81 2.50 -31.68 21.57
N GLN A 82 3.09 -31.96 22.74
CA GLN A 82 4.29 -32.80 22.83
C GLN A 82 3.84 -34.25 22.64
N SER A 83 4.31 -34.87 21.56
CA SER A 83 4.42 -36.33 21.48
C SER A 83 5.90 -36.68 21.44
N ASP A 84 6.48 -36.82 22.63
CA ASP A 84 7.73 -37.53 22.83
C ASP A 84 7.52 -39.01 22.48
N GLU A 85 7.80 -39.38 21.25
CA GLU A 85 7.96 -40.79 20.89
C GLU A 85 9.37 -41.23 21.30
N LYS A 86 9.49 -41.70 22.54
CA LYS A 86 10.66 -42.44 23.01
C LYS A 86 10.83 -43.71 22.19
N THR A 87 11.64 -43.63 21.14
CA THR A 87 12.33 -44.81 20.59
C THR A 87 13.40 -45.24 21.58
N THR A 88 13.06 -46.11 22.55
CA THR A 88 14.00 -47.09 23.13
C THR A 88 13.25 -48.16 23.94
N LYS A 89 12.90 -49.28 23.30
CA LYS A 89 13.27 -50.66 23.69
C LYS A 89 12.50 -51.69 22.89
#